data_AF-A0AA35RFF3-F1
#
_entry.id   AF-A0AA35RFF3-F1
#
_cell.length_a   1.000
_cell.length_b   1.000
_cell.length_c   1.000
_cell.angle_alpha   90.00
_cell.angle_beta   90.00
_cell.angle_gamma   90.00
#
_symmetry.space_group_name_H-M   'P 1'
#
loop_
_entity.id
_entity.type
_entity.pdbx_description
1 polymer ?
#
loop_
_entity_poly.entity_id
_entity_poly.type
_entity_poly.pdbx_seq_one_letter_code
_entity_poly.pdbx_strand_id
1 'polypeptide(L)'
;MDTTDLSLSVNIGGIQMRNPVMTASGTFGYGSEYVDFVDLNRLGAIVVKGVTSVPWPGNPMQRIMETPSGMLNAIGLQNVGVDGFISEKLPYLRDFDVPVIVNVCGKTVEEYLIVTEKLNSADGVAGIELNISCPNLDCGDITLIARAVEDAGANALSAINTLLGMAINTETRKPELANVTGGLSGPAIKPVALRLVWEVYKSVSIPIVGMGGIMTATDAIEFFIAGAAAVAIGTANFVNPQASMEVVKGIYDYLKEAAGMQSQLETWAGICRSKLLATLFYEPSTRTRLSFESAMERLNGGTLGFADPQATSITKGETLADTARMVTNYADLIVVRHNWAGAARVIAQHAHIPVINGGDGSHTHPTQALADLYTIIRRKSKFESRKPSLAFIEGLTVGICGDLQFGRAAHSFALAVARFGGNLIHIAPKPLQMPLWVLAQLEQCHEQIPLEVESITEVIDRLDVIYVNRLQEERLPPNMDAATVRGSYLLNAAVMKHAKPDAMIMHPLPRVNELAYELDDDPRAAYFEQSANAVPVRMALIASLMGLEQLILTQPPERDIAASTRTCENANCVTHHETYLTPERETFKGNVKLHACAYCGNLLS
;
A
#
# COMPACT_ATOMS: atom_id res chain seq x y z
N MET A 1 -21.82 -4.51 22.14
CA MET A 1 -20.60 -4.18 22.90
C MET A 1 -20.06 -2.91 22.26
N ASP A 2 -19.84 -1.88 23.06
CA ASP A 2 -19.35 -0.57 22.61
C ASP A 2 -17.92 -0.74 22.07
N THR A 3 -17.68 -0.54 20.77
CA THR A 3 -16.40 -0.86 20.09
C THR A 3 -15.45 0.35 20.01
N THR A 4 -15.42 1.24 21.00
CA THR A 4 -14.68 2.52 20.90
C THR A 4 -13.64 2.80 21.97
N ASP A 5 -13.09 1.79 22.65
CA ASP A 5 -11.91 1.99 23.49
C ASP A 5 -10.64 1.56 22.73
N LEU A 6 -10.09 2.50 21.94
CA LEU A 6 -8.88 2.28 21.15
C LEU A 6 -7.67 2.27 22.08
N SER A 7 -6.95 1.16 22.17
CA SER A 7 -5.70 1.12 22.94
C SER A 7 -4.56 1.73 22.14
N LEU A 8 -3.81 2.66 22.76
CA LEU A 8 -2.53 3.14 22.22
C LEU A 8 -1.34 2.28 22.66
N SER A 9 -1.56 1.21 23.42
CA SER A 9 -0.47 0.41 23.99
C SER A 9 0.46 -0.15 22.91
N VAL A 10 1.77 -0.02 23.12
CA VAL A 10 2.81 -0.55 22.23
C VAL A 10 3.85 -1.36 23.00
N ASN A 11 4.54 -2.24 22.30
CA ASN A 11 5.72 -2.94 22.81
C ASN A 11 6.94 -2.53 21.99
N ILE A 12 7.89 -1.84 22.61
CA ILE A 12 9.12 -1.38 21.96
C ILE A 12 10.30 -2.12 22.58
N GLY A 13 10.93 -3.00 21.79
CA GLY A 13 12.12 -3.73 22.24
C GLY A 13 11.90 -4.61 23.47
N GLY A 14 10.67 -5.06 23.74
CA GLY A 14 10.30 -5.84 24.92
C GLY A 14 9.66 -5.02 26.05
N ILE A 15 9.68 -3.69 25.95
CA ILE A 15 9.11 -2.79 26.96
C ILE A 15 7.65 -2.49 26.62
N GLN A 16 6.75 -2.88 27.52
CA GLN A 16 5.32 -2.59 27.42
C GLN A 16 5.04 -1.14 27.81
N MET A 17 4.45 -0.37 26.90
CA MET A 17 4.13 1.04 27.10
C MET A 17 2.64 1.25 26.88
N ARG A 18 2.02 2.13 27.68
CA ARG A 18 0.59 2.45 27.58
C ARG A 18 0.25 3.25 26.32
N ASN A 19 1.23 3.95 25.76
CA ASN A 19 1.14 4.71 24.52
C ASN A 19 2.55 4.87 23.91
N PRO A 20 2.70 5.26 22.64
CA PRO A 20 3.99 5.33 21.97
C PRO A 20 4.79 6.62 22.26
N VAL A 21 4.38 7.43 23.24
CA VAL A 21 5.01 8.73 23.52
C VAL A 21 5.81 8.66 24.81
N MET A 22 7.10 8.99 24.73
CA MET A 22 7.99 9.06 25.88
C MET A 22 8.69 10.43 25.96
N THR A 23 9.33 10.71 27.08
CA THR A 23 10.15 11.91 27.22
C THR A 23 11.48 11.71 26.52
N ALA A 24 12.03 12.72 25.84
CA ALA A 24 13.42 12.67 25.40
C ALA A 24 14.36 12.72 26.61
N SER A 25 15.48 12.01 26.55
CA SER A 25 16.44 11.91 27.66
C SER A 25 16.79 13.28 28.24
N GLY A 26 16.69 13.39 29.57
CA GLY A 26 17.06 14.59 30.32
C GLY A 26 16.05 15.73 30.29
N THR A 27 14.97 15.63 29.52
CA THR A 27 13.91 16.66 29.48
C THR A 27 13.21 16.78 30.83
N PHE A 28 12.85 15.64 31.42
CA PHE A 28 12.19 15.56 32.72
C PHE A 28 13.20 15.35 33.87
N GLY A 29 14.51 15.46 33.61
CA GLY A 29 15.54 15.16 34.61
C GLY A 29 15.44 13.74 35.13
N TYR A 30 14.97 13.59 36.37
CA TYR A 30 14.68 12.31 37.02
C TYR A 30 13.18 12.13 37.32
N GLY A 31 12.30 12.85 36.63
CA GLY A 31 10.84 12.77 36.71
C GLY A 31 10.23 13.73 37.73
N SER A 32 10.86 13.89 38.89
CA SER A 32 10.41 14.76 40.00
C SER A 32 10.17 16.22 39.60
N GLU A 33 10.87 16.69 38.58
CA GLU A 33 10.87 18.09 38.13
C GLU A 33 9.58 18.50 37.41
N TYR A 34 8.77 17.52 36.98
CA TYR A 34 7.58 17.75 36.16
C TYR A 34 6.26 17.27 36.78
N VAL A 35 6.28 16.67 37.98
CA VAL A 35 5.07 16.07 38.59
C VAL A 35 3.98 17.09 38.94
N ASP A 36 4.36 18.34 39.21
CA ASP A 36 3.39 19.42 39.45
C ASP A 36 2.66 19.85 38.17
N PHE A 37 3.19 19.46 37.01
CA PHE A 37 2.64 19.80 35.70
C PHE A 37 2.00 18.61 35.00
N VAL A 38 2.58 17.40 35.10
CA VAL A 38 2.14 16.21 34.34
C VAL A 38 2.07 14.99 35.24
N ASP A 39 0.98 14.23 35.11
CA ASP A 39 0.90 12.89 35.69
C ASP A 39 1.77 11.91 34.88
N LEU A 40 2.89 11.53 35.48
CA LEU A 40 3.90 10.64 34.92
C LEU A 40 3.34 9.28 34.50
N ASN A 41 2.30 8.78 35.18
CA ASN A 41 1.68 7.47 34.88
C ASN A 41 0.93 7.42 33.53
N ARG A 42 0.79 8.58 32.88
CA ARG A 42 0.11 8.72 31.59
C ARG A 42 1.08 8.74 30.40
N LEU A 43 2.40 8.80 30.66
CA LEU A 43 3.42 8.68 29.62
C LEU A 43 3.58 7.20 29.20
N GLY A 44 4.04 6.97 27.98
CA GLY A 44 4.42 5.65 27.51
C GLY A 44 5.65 5.11 28.24
N ALA A 45 6.65 5.97 28.43
CA ALA A 45 7.82 5.73 29.25
C ALA A 45 8.46 7.06 29.68
N ILE A 46 9.28 7.02 30.73
CA ILE A 46 10.16 8.12 31.12
C ILE A 46 11.59 7.75 30.77
N VAL A 47 12.21 8.53 29.90
CA VAL A 47 13.64 8.43 29.65
C VAL A 47 14.35 9.44 30.53
N VAL A 48 15.04 8.95 31.56
CA VAL A 48 15.77 9.80 32.49
C VAL A 48 17.04 10.35 31.86
N LYS A 49 17.59 11.38 32.50
CA LYS A 49 18.87 11.97 32.11
C LYS A 49 20.00 10.92 32.10
N GLY A 50 20.92 11.09 31.16
CA GLY A 50 22.16 10.32 31.06
C GLY A 50 22.85 10.10 32.39
N VAL A 51 23.10 8.83 32.72
CA VAL A 51 23.78 8.37 33.93
C VAL A 51 25.18 7.87 33.58
N THR A 52 26.17 8.29 34.35
CA THR A 52 27.58 7.91 34.18
C THR A 52 28.07 7.05 35.34
N SER A 53 29.26 6.44 35.20
CA SER A 53 29.86 5.60 36.25
C SER A 53 30.08 6.34 37.57
N VAL A 54 30.36 7.65 37.48
CA VAL A 54 30.55 8.59 38.60
C VAL A 54 29.79 9.90 38.34
N PRO A 55 29.48 10.72 39.37
CA PRO A 55 28.80 12.00 39.17
C PRO A 55 29.60 12.96 38.28
N TRP A 56 28.91 13.61 37.34
CA TRP A 56 29.52 14.63 36.46
C TRP A 56 28.92 16.02 36.76
N PRO A 57 29.76 17.08 36.93
CA PRO A 57 29.28 18.42 37.23
C PRO A 57 28.68 19.16 36.01
N GLY A 58 28.98 18.69 34.79
CA GLY A 58 28.60 19.36 33.54
C GLY A 58 29.49 20.54 33.17
N ASN A 59 29.09 21.27 32.14
CA ASN A 59 29.83 22.41 31.63
C ASN A 59 29.55 23.70 32.42
N PRO A 60 30.49 24.67 32.42
CA PRO A 60 30.28 26.01 32.99
C PRO A 60 29.09 26.76 32.39
N MET A 61 28.49 27.65 33.16
CA MET A 61 27.51 28.62 32.65
C MET A 61 28.23 29.66 31.76
N GLN A 62 27.65 30.20 30.70
CA GLN A 62 26.32 29.96 30.13
C GLN A 62 26.28 28.73 29.21
N ARG A 63 25.31 27.84 29.42
CA ARG A 63 25.22 26.51 28.76
C ARG A 63 23.90 26.24 28.04
N ILE A 64 23.00 27.22 28.02
CA ILE A 64 21.73 27.19 27.31
C ILE A 64 21.56 28.54 26.62
N MET A 65 21.08 28.52 25.39
CA MET A 65 20.75 29.73 24.63
C MET A 65 19.53 29.46 23.76
N GLU A 66 18.53 30.35 23.81
CA GLU A 66 17.38 30.30 22.91
C GLU A 66 17.82 30.67 21.48
N THR A 67 17.18 30.07 20.49
CA THR A 67 17.38 30.43 19.08
C THR A 67 16.03 30.75 18.44
N PRO A 68 15.99 31.42 17.27
CA PRO A 68 14.73 31.77 16.62
C PRO A 68 13.77 30.59 16.38
N SER A 69 14.31 29.37 16.27
CA SER A 69 13.55 28.15 16.03
C SER A 69 14.04 26.98 16.89
N GLY A 70 14.18 27.20 18.19
CA GLY A 70 14.54 26.16 19.16
C GLY A 70 15.49 26.64 20.24
N MET A 71 16.41 25.78 20.65
CA MET A 71 17.41 26.11 21.67
C MET A 71 18.72 25.36 21.44
N LEU A 72 19.84 26.01 21.79
CA LEU A 72 21.14 25.39 21.93
C LEU A 72 21.35 24.97 23.38
N ASN A 73 21.84 23.75 23.57
CA ASN A 73 22.21 23.24 24.89
C ASN A 73 23.63 22.64 24.87
N ALA A 74 24.41 23.00 25.88
CA ALA A 74 25.77 22.52 26.10
C ALA A 74 25.93 22.11 27.57
N ILE A 75 25.00 21.33 28.10
CA ILE A 75 24.92 21.00 29.55
C ILE A 75 26.13 20.17 30.02
N GLY A 76 26.73 19.37 29.13
CA GLY A 76 27.87 18.51 29.46
C GLY A 76 27.48 17.27 30.25
N LEU A 77 26.25 16.77 30.05
CA LEU A 77 25.76 15.53 30.66
C LEU A 77 25.84 15.50 32.21
N GLN A 78 25.63 16.65 32.86
CA GLN A 78 25.62 16.75 34.34
C GLN A 78 24.67 15.73 34.98
N ASN A 79 25.15 14.88 35.90
CA ASN A 79 24.35 13.82 36.52
C ASN A 79 24.92 13.35 37.87
N VAL A 80 24.14 12.57 38.62
CA VAL A 80 24.46 12.08 39.98
C VAL A 80 25.27 10.77 40.01
N GLY A 81 25.66 10.23 38.86
CA GLY A 81 26.27 8.91 38.74
C GLY A 81 25.28 7.76 38.99
N VAL A 82 25.67 6.54 38.62
CA VAL A 82 24.80 5.36 38.72
C VAL A 82 24.44 5.00 40.16
N ASP A 83 25.38 5.13 41.10
CA ASP A 83 25.12 4.82 42.50
C ASP A 83 24.13 5.81 43.13
N GLY A 84 24.30 7.12 42.84
CA GLY A 84 23.37 8.16 43.28
C GLY A 84 21.98 7.99 42.63
N PHE A 85 21.93 7.58 41.36
CA PHE A 85 20.66 7.32 40.69
C PHE A 85 19.90 6.15 41.35
N ILE A 86 20.57 5.01 41.56
CA ILE A 86 19.94 3.81 42.14
C ILE A 86 19.50 4.05 43.59
N SER A 87 20.29 4.77 44.38
CA SER A 87 20.00 4.97 45.80
C SER A 87 19.02 6.12 46.08
N GLU A 88 19.02 7.17 45.27
CA GLU A 88 18.24 8.39 45.57
C GLU A 88 17.11 8.69 44.60
N LYS A 89 17.23 8.30 43.32
CA LYS A 89 16.28 8.70 42.26
C LYS A 89 15.36 7.56 41.84
N LEU A 90 15.90 6.36 41.67
CA LEU A 90 15.15 5.19 41.24
C LEU A 90 14.05 4.78 42.22
N PRO A 91 14.23 4.84 43.57
CA PRO A 91 13.15 4.49 44.50
C PRO A 91 11.90 5.35 44.32
N TYR A 92 12.09 6.65 44.06
CA TYR A 92 10.98 7.57 43.77
C TYR A 92 10.27 7.23 42.46
N LEU A 93 11.04 6.90 41.41
CA LEU A 93 10.47 6.54 40.11
C LEU A 93 9.65 5.23 40.15
N ARG A 94 9.99 4.31 41.06
CA ARG A 94 9.25 3.06 41.26
C ARG A 94 7.85 3.27 41.84
N ASP A 95 7.56 4.43 42.43
CA ASP A 95 6.22 4.75 42.92
C ASP A 95 5.23 5.05 41.77
N PHE A 96 5.71 5.13 40.53
CA PHE A 96 4.91 5.36 39.34
C PHE A 96 4.78 4.09 38.48
N ASP A 97 3.58 3.86 37.95
CA ASP A 97 3.28 2.80 36.99
C ASP A 97 3.58 3.26 35.55
N VAL A 98 4.86 3.55 35.31
CA VAL A 98 5.39 3.94 34.01
C VAL A 98 6.77 3.32 33.81
N PRO A 99 7.07 2.71 32.64
CA PRO A 99 8.40 2.18 32.36
C PRO A 99 9.48 3.27 32.45
N VAL A 100 10.54 2.97 33.21
CA VAL A 100 11.71 3.84 33.35
C VAL A 100 12.82 3.33 32.43
N ILE A 101 13.21 4.16 31.47
CA ILE A 101 14.34 3.92 30.58
C ILE A 101 15.50 4.80 31.03
N VAL A 102 16.66 4.20 31.25
CA VAL A 102 17.85 4.92 31.72
C VAL A 102 18.80 5.18 30.56
N ASN A 103 18.98 6.45 30.22
CA ASN A 103 20.02 6.85 29.29
C ASN A 103 21.39 6.66 29.95
N VAL A 104 22.33 5.99 29.29
CA VAL A 104 23.68 5.72 29.78
C VAL A 104 24.69 6.46 28.93
N CYS A 105 25.64 7.08 29.61
CA CYS A 105 26.74 7.82 29.01
C CYS A 105 28.08 7.34 29.58
N GLY A 106 29.12 7.38 28.76
CA GLY A 106 30.49 7.04 29.14
C GLY A 106 31.50 7.55 28.11
N LYS A 107 32.75 7.67 28.53
CA LYS A 107 33.91 8.02 27.68
C LYS A 107 34.64 6.78 27.18
N THR A 108 34.52 5.65 27.90
CA THR A 108 35.14 4.37 27.54
C THR A 108 34.12 3.25 27.58
N VAL A 109 34.41 2.14 26.89
CA VAL A 109 33.55 0.94 26.88
C VAL A 109 33.37 0.39 28.30
N GLU A 110 34.43 0.40 29.11
CA GLU A 110 34.40 -0.05 30.50
C GLU A 110 33.41 0.77 31.34
N GLU A 111 33.32 2.09 31.11
CA GLU A 111 32.35 2.93 31.81
C GLU A 111 30.90 2.56 31.45
N TYR A 112 30.62 2.28 30.17
CA TYR A 112 29.30 1.79 29.75
C TYR A 112 28.97 0.44 30.41
N LEU A 113 29.92 -0.49 30.46
CA LEU A 113 29.72 -1.80 31.09
C LEU A 113 29.42 -1.67 32.60
N ILE A 114 30.21 -0.87 33.33
CA ILE A 114 29.99 -0.65 34.77
C ILE A 114 28.58 -0.11 35.05
N VAL A 115 28.13 0.87 34.27
CA VAL A 115 26.80 1.47 34.48
C VAL A 115 25.70 0.46 34.12
N THR A 116 25.82 -0.22 32.98
CA THR A 116 24.81 -1.18 32.52
C THR A 116 24.68 -2.40 33.44
N GLU A 117 25.79 -2.94 33.95
CA GLU A 117 25.77 -4.04 34.94
C GLU A 117 25.04 -3.67 36.23
N LYS A 118 25.32 -2.46 36.75
CA LYS A 118 24.66 -1.95 37.96
C LYS A 118 23.16 -1.72 37.73
N LEU A 119 22.78 -1.18 36.58
CA LEU A 119 21.38 -0.96 36.21
C LEU A 119 20.62 -2.27 35.99
N ASN A 120 21.24 -3.26 35.34
CA ASN A 120 20.64 -4.60 35.16
C ASN A 120 20.40 -5.33 36.50
N SER A 121 21.20 -5.02 37.51
CA SER A 121 21.05 -5.57 38.87
C SER A 121 20.04 -4.79 39.71
N ALA A 122 19.58 -3.62 39.23
CA ALA A 122 18.66 -2.75 39.94
C ALA A 122 17.22 -3.01 39.48
N ASP A 123 16.33 -3.25 40.46
CA ASP A 123 14.91 -3.44 40.16
C ASP A 123 14.25 -2.13 39.66
N GLY A 124 13.21 -2.22 38.84
CA GLY A 124 12.48 -1.03 38.34
C GLY A 124 13.14 -0.25 37.20
N VAL A 125 14.20 -0.76 36.57
CA VAL A 125 14.69 -0.27 35.27
C VAL A 125 14.07 -1.11 34.16
N ALA A 126 13.27 -0.51 33.30
CA ALA A 126 12.59 -1.21 32.20
C ALA A 126 13.47 -1.36 30.96
N GLY A 127 14.44 -0.46 30.77
CA GLY A 127 15.35 -0.51 29.64
C GLY A 127 16.54 0.43 29.80
N ILE A 128 17.53 0.22 28.94
CA ILE A 128 18.75 1.02 28.86
C ILE A 128 18.81 1.67 27.48
N GLU A 129 18.95 2.98 27.44
CA GLU A 129 19.21 3.72 26.21
C GLU A 129 20.71 4.10 26.18
N LEU A 130 21.44 3.63 25.17
CA LEU A 130 22.86 4.00 25.04
C LEU A 130 22.98 5.32 24.28
N ASN A 131 23.59 6.33 24.91
CA ASN A 131 23.83 7.62 24.28
C ASN A 131 25.06 7.55 23.36
N ILE A 132 24.89 6.95 22.19
CA ILE A 132 25.91 6.92 21.15
C ILE A 132 25.74 8.23 20.36
N SER A 133 26.57 9.23 20.65
CA SER A 133 26.46 10.55 20.03
C SER A 133 26.58 10.45 18.51
N CYS A 134 25.47 10.51 17.77
CA CYS A 134 25.48 10.49 16.32
C CYS A 134 24.48 11.53 15.78
N PRO A 135 25.02 12.68 15.36
CA PRO A 135 25.20 12.91 13.93
C PRO A 135 26.58 13.50 13.55
N ASN A 136 27.53 13.57 14.48
CA ASN A 136 28.84 14.22 14.28
C ASN A 136 29.97 13.24 13.90
N LEU A 137 29.64 12.09 13.30
CA LEU A 137 30.65 11.13 12.88
C LEU A 137 31.26 11.53 11.55
N ASP A 138 32.58 11.36 11.43
CA ASP A 138 33.34 11.61 10.20
C ASP A 138 32.83 10.79 9.00
N CYS A 139 32.08 9.70 9.24
CA CYS A 139 31.53 8.82 8.19
C CYS A 139 30.19 9.26 7.58
N GLY A 140 29.46 10.20 8.20
CA GLY A 140 28.24 10.83 7.64
C GLY A 140 27.01 9.94 7.38
N ASP A 141 27.11 8.61 7.53
CA ASP A 141 26.03 7.66 7.21
C ASP A 141 25.47 7.00 8.49
N ILE A 142 24.25 7.41 8.86
CA ILE A 142 23.54 6.89 10.04
C ILE A 142 23.17 5.40 9.89
N THR A 143 23.01 4.91 8.66
CA THR A 143 22.52 3.56 8.40
C THR A 143 23.54 2.49 8.76
N LEU A 144 24.84 2.80 8.60
CA LEU A 144 25.93 1.92 9.00
C LEU A 144 25.95 1.68 10.51
N ILE A 145 25.72 2.74 11.28
CA ILE A 145 25.71 2.68 12.74
C ILE A 145 24.46 1.95 13.22
N ALA A 146 23.31 2.25 12.62
CA ALA A 146 22.07 1.57 12.94
C ALA A 146 22.19 0.05 12.78
N ARG A 147 22.77 -0.42 11.66
CA ARG A 147 23.05 -1.84 11.45
C ARG A 147 24.05 -2.40 12.46
N ALA A 148 25.15 -1.68 12.72
CA ALA A 148 26.13 -2.13 13.70
C ALA A 148 25.55 -2.27 15.12
N VAL A 149 24.64 -1.37 15.51
CA VAL A 149 23.96 -1.42 16.81
C VAL A 149 22.91 -2.55 16.84
N GLU A 150 22.20 -2.79 15.74
CA GLU A 150 21.31 -3.96 15.60
C GLU A 150 22.08 -5.29 15.67
N ASP A 151 23.19 -5.41 14.93
CA ASP A 151 24.07 -6.58 14.92
C ASP A 151 24.68 -6.85 16.31
N ALA A 152 24.90 -5.80 17.10
CA ALA A 152 25.34 -5.88 18.49
C ALA A 152 24.23 -6.34 19.47
N GLY A 153 22.98 -6.51 18.98
CA GLY A 153 21.87 -7.07 19.73
C GLY A 153 20.93 -6.06 20.39
N ALA A 154 20.94 -4.79 19.96
CA ALA A 154 19.98 -3.81 20.46
C ALA A 154 18.53 -4.24 20.15
N ASN A 155 17.62 -4.01 21.10
CA ASN A 155 16.20 -4.36 20.92
C ASN A 155 15.37 -3.23 20.27
N ALA A 156 15.91 -2.01 20.26
CA ALA A 156 15.33 -0.82 19.64
C ALA A 156 16.41 0.24 19.39
N LEU A 157 16.12 1.24 18.56
CA LEU A 157 17.02 2.36 18.25
C LEU A 157 16.37 3.72 18.50
N SER A 158 16.99 4.57 19.32
CA SER A 158 16.67 6.00 19.36
C SER A 158 17.37 6.72 18.23
N ALA A 159 16.61 7.20 17.24
CA ALA A 159 17.16 7.86 16.07
C ALA A 159 17.14 9.37 16.23
N ILE A 160 18.31 9.99 15.97
CA ILE A 160 18.70 11.40 16.12
C ILE A 160 18.59 11.95 17.56
N ASN A 161 19.44 12.93 17.90
CA ASN A 161 19.27 13.78 19.09
C ASN A 161 19.29 15.26 18.67
N THR A 162 20.34 15.99 19.01
CA THR A 162 20.54 17.39 18.62
C THR A 162 21.59 17.52 17.52
N LEU A 163 21.49 18.56 16.69
CA LEU A 163 22.49 18.92 15.68
C LEU A 163 23.47 19.97 16.22
N LEU A 164 24.74 19.96 15.82
CA LEU A 164 25.68 20.98 16.33
C LEU A 164 25.33 22.38 15.80
N GLY A 165 25.32 23.38 16.68
CA GLY A 165 25.06 24.76 16.35
C GLY A 165 25.80 25.74 17.26
N MET A 166 25.68 27.04 16.96
CA MET A 166 26.34 28.13 17.67
C MET A 166 25.46 29.38 17.63
N ALA A 167 25.54 30.19 18.68
CA ALA A 167 25.01 31.54 18.72
C ALA A 167 26.15 32.51 19.05
N ILE A 168 26.18 33.65 18.36
CA ILE A 168 27.21 34.67 18.52
C ILE A 168 26.53 35.97 18.95
N ASN A 169 27.01 36.52 20.07
CA ASN A 169 26.60 37.83 20.52
C ASN A 169 27.20 38.90 19.60
N THR A 170 26.35 39.70 18.94
CA THR A 170 26.81 40.68 17.94
C THR A 170 27.55 41.87 18.54
N GLU A 171 27.27 42.23 19.80
CA GLU A 171 27.93 43.33 20.49
C GLU A 171 29.33 42.94 20.98
N THR A 172 29.44 41.80 21.66
CA THR A 172 30.70 41.33 22.23
C THR A 172 31.55 40.54 21.23
N ARG A 173 30.96 40.10 20.10
CA ARG A 173 31.57 39.27 19.06
C ARG A 173 32.09 37.92 19.58
N LYS A 174 31.51 37.42 20.67
CA LYS A 174 31.87 36.16 21.30
C LYS A 174 30.71 35.16 21.20
N PRO A 175 30.99 33.85 21.26
CA PRO A 175 29.94 32.86 21.41
C PRO A 175 29.11 33.09 22.67
N GLU A 176 27.80 32.89 22.59
CA GLU A 176 26.88 32.97 23.74
C GLU A 176 27.05 31.78 24.70
N LEU A 177 27.52 30.64 24.18
CA LEU A 177 27.80 29.46 24.98
C LEU A 177 29.26 29.44 25.42
N ALA A 178 29.50 29.10 26.70
CA ALA A 178 30.85 28.95 27.25
C ALA A 178 31.69 27.90 26.49
N ASN A 179 31.04 26.86 25.97
CA ASN A 179 31.66 25.82 25.15
C ASN A 179 31.71 26.13 23.65
N VAL A 180 31.46 27.39 23.25
CA VAL A 180 31.41 27.87 21.86
C VAL A 180 30.22 27.33 21.07
N THR A 181 30.02 26.03 21.04
CA THR A 181 28.93 25.34 20.35
C THR A 181 28.03 24.59 21.32
N GLY A 182 26.86 24.18 20.84
CA GLY A 182 25.91 23.36 21.58
C GLY A 182 24.99 22.58 20.64
N GLY A 183 24.24 21.64 21.19
CA GLY A 183 23.23 20.89 20.47
C GLY A 183 21.99 21.75 20.22
N LEU A 184 21.71 22.05 18.95
CA LEU A 184 20.46 22.61 18.47
C LEU A 184 19.36 21.56 18.56
N SER A 185 18.31 21.92 19.29
CA SER A 185 17.07 21.19 19.44
C SER A 185 15.89 22.10 19.09
N GLY A 186 14.69 21.55 18.96
CA GLY A 186 13.48 22.28 18.60
C GLY A 186 13.09 22.09 17.12
N PRO A 187 12.05 22.79 16.66
CA PRO A 187 11.40 22.50 15.38
C PRO A 187 12.33 22.63 14.17
N ALA A 188 13.40 23.42 14.26
CA ALA A 188 14.37 23.59 13.18
C ALA A 188 15.01 22.29 12.69
N ILE A 189 15.14 21.27 13.56
CA ILE A 189 15.82 20.02 13.20
C ILE A 189 14.86 18.94 12.69
N LYS A 190 13.53 19.16 12.76
CA LYS A 190 12.51 18.16 12.40
C LYS A 190 12.70 17.57 10.98
N PRO A 191 12.94 18.36 9.92
CA PRO A 191 13.08 17.80 8.58
C PRO A 191 14.31 16.88 8.43
N VAL A 192 15.39 17.19 9.15
CA VAL A 192 16.60 16.36 9.18
C VAL A 192 16.33 15.07 9.94
N ALA A 193 15.63 15.16 11.07
CA ALA A 193 15.22 14.02 11.88
C ALA A 193 14.34 13.03 11.11
N LEU A 194 13.31 13.52 10.41
CA LEU A 194 12.42 12.67 9.60
C LEU A 194 13.19 11.91 8.52
N ARG A 195 14.10 12.58 7.80
CA ARG A 195 14.95 11.93 6.79
C ARG A 195 15.79 10.81 7.43
N LEU A 196 16.45 11.09 8.54
CA LEU A 196 17.32 10.13 9.21
C LEU A 196 16.54 8.93 9.74
N VAL A 197 15.36 9.14 10.34
CA VAL A 197 14.48 8.05 10.78
C VAL A 197 14.06 7.17 9.61
N TRP A 198 13.69 7.77 8.48
CA TRP A 198 13.32 7.03 7.27
C TRP A 198 14.49 6.24 6.66
N GLU A 199 15.69 6.80 6.66
CA GLU A 199 16.92 6.10 6.23
C GLU A 199 17.22 4.90 7.13
N VAL A 200 17.11 5.07 8.45
CA VAL A 200 17.32 4.00 9.44
C VAL A 200 16.25 2.92 9.34
N TYR A 201 14.98 3.30 9.19
CA TYR A 201 13.87 2.34 9.03
C TYR A 201 14.07 1.39 7.85
N LYS A 202 14.69 1.87 6.77
CA LYS A 202 15.00 1.03 5.60
C LYS A 202 16.21 0.13 5.80
N SER A 203 17.04 0.38 6.82
CA SER A 203 18.33 -0.28 6.99
C SER A 203 18.37 -1.33 8.10
N VAL A 204 17.39 -1.34 9.00
CA VAL A 204 17.31 -2.23 10.18
C VAL A 204 15.93 -2.89 10.33
N SER A 205 15.84 -3.93 11.15
CA SER A 205 14.59 -4.67 11.43
C SER A 205 14.01 -4.39 12.83
N ILE A 206 14.82 -3.90 13.76
CA ILE A 206 14.38 -3.52 15.12
C ILE A 206 13.61 -2.19 15.15
N PRO A 207 12.68 -2.00 16.12
CA PRO A 207 11.86 -0.80 16.22
C PRO A 207 12.68 0.47 16.48
N ILE A 208 12.21 1.60 15.96
CA ILE A 208 12.87 2.91 16.07
C ILE A 208 12.02 3.84 16.95
N VAL A 209 12.66 4.52 17.90
CA VAL A 209 12.13 5.66 18.62
C VAL A 209 12.57 6.93 17.90
N GLY A 210 11.64 7.59 17.20
CA GLY A 210 11.89 8.83 16.48
C GLY A 210 11.87 10.04 17.41
N MET A 211 12.80 10.97 17.26
CA MET A 211 12.79 12.22 18.02
C MET A 211 13.42 13.36 17.22
N GLY A 212 13.42 14.56 17.80
CA GLY A 212 14.03 15.74 17.18
C GLY A 212 12.99 16.66 16.50
N GLY A 213 12.64 17.75 17.18
CA GLY A 213 11.78 18.80 16.62
C GLY A 213 10.28 18.49 16.59
N ILE A 214 9.82 17.46 17.30
CA ILE A 214 8.39 17.17 17.53
C ILE A 214 7.82 18.24 18.47
N MET A 215 6.85 19.01 17.99
CA MET A 215 6.16 20.05 18.76
C MET A 215 4.67 19.77 18.92
N THR A 216 4.09 18.96 18.05
CA THR A 216 2.65 18.69 17.96
C THR A 216 2.36 17.21 17.67
N ALA A 217 1.09 16.80 17.81
CA ALA A 217 0.65 15.46 17.43
C ALA A 217 0.89 15.14 15.95
N THR A 218 0.69 16.13 15.06
CA THR A 218 0.97 15.99 13.63
C THR A 218 2.44 15.66 13.38
N ASP A 219 3.36 16.33 14.08
CA ASP A 219 4.78 16.02 13.96
C ASP A 219 5.05 14.58 14.36
N ALA A 220 4.49 14.11 15.49
CA ALA A 220 4.65 12.72 15.92
C ALA A 220 4.10 11.71 14.89
N ILE A 221 2.97 12.03 14.25
CA ILE A 221 2.39 11.22 13.16
C ILE A 221 3.33 11.17 11.95
N GLU A 222 3.97 12.28 11.57
CA GLU A 222 4.98 12.29 10.50
C GLU A 222 6.15 11.33 10.81
N PHE A 223 6.58 11.25 12.07
CA PHE A 223 7.61 10.29 12.50
C PHE A 223 7.15 8.84 12.39
N PHE A 224 5.91 8.53 12.75
CA PHE A 224 5.35 7.19 12.56
C PHE A 224 5.28 6.81 11.07
N ILE A 225 4.85 7.75 10.22
CA ILE A 225 4.83 7.56 8.76
C ILE A 225 6.25 7.36 8.20
N ALA A 226 7.24 8.05 8.76
CA ALA A 226 8.65 7.88 8.40
C ALA A 226 9.24 6.53 8.83
N GLY A 227 8.56 5.76 9.69
CA GLY A 227 8.96 4.42 10.13
C GLY A 227 9.29 4.29 11.62
N ALA A 228 9.04 5.32 12.43
CA ALA A 228 9.17 5.20 13.88
C ALA A 228 8.05 4.31 14.46
N ALA A 229 8.38 3.54 15.50
CA ALA A 229 7.44 2.74 16.28
C ALA A 229 6.99 3.46 17.57
N ALA A 230 7.80 4.39 18.06
CA ALA A 230 7.50 5.29 19.17
C ALA A 230 8.18 6.65 18.95
N VAL A 231 7.81 7.65 19.73
CA VAL A 231 8.43 8.99 19.66
C VAL A 231 8.86 9.51 21.02
N ALA A 232 9.98 10.24 21.06
CA ALA A 232 10.44 10.93 22.25
C ALA A 232 10.36 12.45 22.10
N ILE A 233 9.79 13.13 23.11
CA ILE A 233 9.51 14.57 23.07
C ILE A 233 10.42 15.32 24.05
N GLY A 234 11.19 16.27 23.51
CA GLY A 234 12.12 17.10 24.25
C GLY A 234 11.67 18.55 24.35
N THR A 235 12.21 19.40 23.46
CA THR A 235 12.07 20.87 23.48
C THR A 235 10.64 21.38 23.65
N ALA A 236 9.64 20.69 23.09
CA ALA A 236 8.23 21.07 23.25
C ALA A 236 7.81 21.14 24.72
N ASN A 237 8.31 20.23 25.57
CA ASN A 237 7.99 20.20 27.00
C ASN A 237 8.61 21.36 27.80
N PHE A 238 9.63 22.03 27.27
CA PHE A 238 10.16 23.26 27.88
C PHE A 238 9.31 24.48 27.55
N VAL A 239 8.64 24.47 26.39
CA VAL A 239 7.71 25.53 25.97
C VAL A 239 6.33 25.33 26.60
N ASN A 240 5.84 24.09 26.58
CA ASN A 240 4.58 23.67 27.17
C ASN A 240 4.78 22.33 27.89
N PRO A 241 4.79 22.29 29.25
CA PRO A 241 4.93 21.05 30.00
C PRO A 241 3.92 19.95 29.64
N GLN A 242 2.73 20.31 29.12
CA GLN A 242 1.71 19.35 28.68
C GLN A 242 1.92 18.80 27.26
N ALA A 243 2.93 19.26 26.52
CA ALA A 243 3.09 18.93 25.10
C ALA A 243 3.07 17.42 24.84
N SER A 244 3.72 16.62 25.69
CA SER A 244 3.69 15.16 25.55
C SER A 244 2.28 14.58 25.72
N MET A 245 1.50 15.10 26.66
CA MET A 245 0.12 14.66 26.89
C MET A 245 -0.82 15.10 25.78
N GLU A 246 -0.63 16.31 25.26
CA GLU A 246 -1.35 16.82 24.10
C GLU A 246 -1.05 15.99 22.84
N VAL A 247 0.20 15.56 22.67
CA VAL A 247 0.60 14.66 21.57
C VAL A 247 -0.04 13.28 21.74
N VAL A 248 -0.03 12.68 22.94
CA VAL A 248 -0.74 11.42 23.21
C VAL A 248 -2.22 11.55 22.86
N LYS A 249 -2.87 12.62 23.32
CA LYS A 249 -4.28 12.89 23.01
C LYS A 249 -4.49 13.08 21.52
N GLY A 250 -3.65 13.84 20.84
CA GLY A 250 -3.77 14.08 19.40
C GLY A 250 -3.54 12.83 18.56
N ILE A 251 -2.65 11.92 18.99
CA ILE A 251 -2.49 10.59 18.37
C ILE A 251 -3.75 9.76 18.58
N TYR A 252 -4.30 9.75 19.79
CA TYR A 252 -5.58 9.08 20.06
C TYR A 252 -6.71 9.63 19.19
N ASP A 253 -6.85 10.96 19.12
CA ASP A 253 -7.86 11.63 18.32
C ASP A 253 -7.68 11.33 16.83
N TYR A 254 -6.44 11.38 16.32
CA TYR A 254 -6.11 11.01 14.94
C TYR A 254 -6.46 9.55 14.65
N LEU A 255 -6.17 8.62 15.57
CA LEU A 255 -6.49 7.21 15.40
C LEU A 255 -7.98 6.92 15.58
N LYS A 256 -8.68 7.66 16.43
CA LYS A 256 -10.13 7.58 16.58
C LYS A 256 -10.84 8.12 15.35
N GLU A 257 -10.36 9.24 14.81
CA GLU A 257 -10.76 9.77 13.52
C GLU A 257 -10.43 8.75 12.44
N ALA A 258 -9.22 8.17 12.41
CA ALA A 258 -8.80 7.16 11.44
C ALA A 258 -9.54 5.83 11.56
N ALA A 259 -9.97 5.42 12.76
CA ALA A 259 -10.84 4.28 12.98
C ALA A 259 -12.27 4.60 12.50
N GLY A 260 -12.72 5.84 12.72
CA GLY A 260 -13.88 6.43 12.04
C GLY A 260 -13.71 6.44 10.52
N MET A 261 -12.51 6.68 10.00
CA MET A 261 -12.11 6.58 8.59
C MET A 261 -11.93 5.12 8.14
N GLN A 262 -11.76 4.14 9.03
CA GLN A 262 -11.83 2.73 8.66
C GLN A 262 -13.28 2.30 8.45
N SER A 263 -14.22 2.91 9.19
CA SER A 263 -15.64 2.88 8.85
C SER A 263 -16.03 3.82 7.70
N GLN A 264 -15.11 4.67 7.24
CA GLN A 264 -15.28 5.59 6.10
C GLN A 264 -14.01 5.60 5.24
N LEU A 265 -13.76 4.54 4.45
CA LEU A 265 -12.87 4.35 3.27
C LEU A 265 -12.01 5.53 2.69
N GLU A 266 -11.56 6.49 3.48
CA GLU A 266 -11.01 7.80 3.13
C GLU A 266 -9.51 7.91 3.46
N THR A 267 -8.82 6.80 3.74
CA THR A 267 -7.33 6.78 3.76
C THR A 267 -6.69 7.05 2.39
N TRP A 268 -7.52 7.26 1.36
CA TRP A 268 -7.15 7.68 0.02
C TRP A 268 -7.50 9.16 -0.28
N ALA A 269 -8.19 9.84 0.65
CA ALA A 269 -8.78 11.17 0.44
C ALA A 269 -7.69 12.26 0.34
N GLY A 270 -7.14 12.44 -0.85
CA GLY A 270 -6.20 13.50 -1.17
C GLY A 270 -5.13 13.12 -2.18
N ILE A 271 -4.93 11.82 -2.45
CA ILE A 271 -3.92 11.33 -3.38
C ILE A 271 -4.14 11.93 -4.78
N CYS A 272 -5.38 11.94 -5.25
CA CYS A 272 -5.73 12.50 -6.55
C CYS A 272 -6.27 13.93 -6.45
N ARG A 273 -5.94 14.70 -5.40
CA ARG A 273 -6.39 16.10 -5.28
C ARG A 273 -5.96 16.89 -6.52
N SER A 274 -6.93 17.58 -7.13
CA SER A 274 -6.76 18.37 -8.37
C SER A 274 -6.44 17.54 -9.61
N LYS A 275 -6.73 16.23 -9.60
CA LYS A 275 -6.53 15.34 -10.73
C LYS A 275 -7.86 14.94 -11.35
N LEU A 276 -7.87 14.74 -12.67
CA LEU A 276 -9.09 14.45 -13.42
C LEU A 276 -8.99 13.11 -14.14
N LEU A 277 -9.98 12.24 -13.92
CA LEU A 277 -10.18 11.00 -14.66
C LEU A 277 -11.22 11.23 -15.78
N ALA A 278 -10.80 11.05 -17.03
CA ALA A 278 -11.71 11.01 -18.16
C ALA A 278 -12.31 9.61 -18.32
N THR A 279 -13.63 9.48 -18.12
CA THR A 279 -14.39 8.25 -18.32
C THR A 279 -15.07 8.24 -19.70
N LEU A 280 -14.46 7.56 -20.67
CA LEU A 280 -14.94 7.47 -22.06
C LEU A 280 -15.65 6.14 -22.28
N PHE A 281 -16.97 6.10 -22.03
CA PHE A 281 -17.77 4.87 -22.14
C PHE A 281 -18.70 4.92 -23.37
N TYR A 282 -18.41 4.07 -24.35
CA TYR A 282 -19.12 3.96 -25.62
C TYR A 282 -20.14 2.81 -25.66
N GLU A 283 -20.20 2.04 -24.58
CA GLU A 283 -21.17 0.98 -24.39
C GLU A 283 -21.72 1.04 -22.96
N PRO A 284 -22.97 0.59 -22.73
CA PRO A 284 -23.58 0.60 -21.40
C PRO A 284 -22.72 -0.16 -20.38
N SER A 285 -22.38 0.52 -19.28
CA SER A 285 -21.64 -0.08 -18.18
C SER A 285 -22.00 0.56 -16.85
N THR A 286 -22.66 -0.20 -15.97
CA THR A 286 -22.96 0.23 -14.61
C THR A 286 -21.76 -0.01 -13.69
N ARG A 287 -21.33 -1.27 -13.56
CA ARG A 287 -20.29 -1.66 -12.59
C ARG A 287 -18.96 -1.03 -12.92
N THR A 288 -18.45 -1.17 -14.14
CA THR A 288 -17.11 -0.68 -14.48
C THR A 288 -17.05 0.84 -14.37
N ARG A 289 -18.01 1.58 -14.95
CA ARG A 289 -18.02 3.05 -14.85
C ARG A 289 -18.11 3.52 -13.40
N LEU A 290 -19.15 3.10 -12.67
CA LEU A 290 -19.37 3.58 -11.30
C LEU A 290 -18.25 3.19 -10.33
N SER A 291 -17.58 2.06 -10.51
CA SER A 291 -16.44 1.71 -9.65
C SER A 291 -15.15 2.45 -10.00
N PHE A 292 -14.96 2.92 -11.24
CA PHE A 292 -13.87 3.85 -11.56
C PHE A 292 -14.15 5.26 -11.04
N GLU A 293 -15.37 5.75 -11.25
CA GLU A 293 -15.78 7.06 -10.71
C GLU A 293 -15.71 7.03 -9.19
N SER A 294 -16.29 6.02 -8.53
CA SER A 294 -16.19 5.88 -7.07
C SER A 294 -14.74 5.76 -6.60
N ALA A 295 -13.87 5.08 -7.34
CA ALA A 295 -12.45 5.02 -6.99
C ALA A 295 -11.79 6.41 -7.05
N MET A 296 -12.01 7.16 -8.13
CA MET A 296 -11.44 8.51 -8.29
C MET A 296 -11.97 9.50 -7.26
N GLU A 297 -13.29 9.49 -7.00
CA GLU A 297 -13.92 10.35 -6.00
C GLU A 297 -13.42 10.02 -4.58
N ARG A 298 -13.26 8.73 -4.25
CA ARG A 298 -12.65 8.29 -2.97
C ARG A 298 -11.18 8.67 -2.83
N LEU A 299 -10.47 8.83 -3.95
CA LEU A 299 -9.10 9.36 -4.01
C LEU A 299 -9.05 10.89 -3.93
N ASN A 300 -10.21 11.55 -3.79
CA ASN A 300 -10.38 13.01 -3.82
C ASN A 300 -9.95 13.66 -5.15
N GLY A 301 -10.11 12.92 -6.25
CA GLY A 301 -10.00 13.43 -7.61
C GLY A 301 -11.36 13.77 -8.21
N GLY A 302 -11.36 14.41 -9.37
CA GLY A 302 -12.57 14.68 -10.15
C GLY A 302 -12.72 13.74 -11.34
N THR A 303 -13.94 13.64 -11.83
CA THR A 303 -14.27 12.86 -13.03
C THR A 303 -14.87 13.76 -14.11
N LEU A 304 -14.61 13.44 -15.37
CA LEU A 304 -15.24 14.05 -16.53
C LEU A 304 -15.45 12.99 -17.62
N GLY A 305 -16.35 13.22 -18.56
CA GLY A 305 -16.54 12.33 -19.69
C GLY A 305 -18.00 12.10 -20.01
N PHE A 306 -18.30 10.94 -20.60
CA PHE A 306 -19.63 10.60 -21.08
C PHE A 306 -19.93 9.11 -20.92
N ALA A 307 -21.20 8.81 -20.70
CA ALA A 307 -21.73 7.45 -20.63
C ALA A 307 -22.57 7.07 -21.87
N ASP A 308 -22.79 8.03 -22.78
CA ASP A 308 -23.51 7.84 -24.03
C ASP A 308 -22.76 8.50 -25.20
N PRO A 309 -22.26 7.74 -26.19
CA PRO A 309 -21.60 8.30 -27.36
C PRO A 309 -22.50 9.25 -28.17
N GLN A 310 -23.83 9.12 -28.08
CA GLN A 310 -24.75 10.04 -28.77
C GLN A 310 -24.65 11.49 -28.26
N ALA A 311 -24.13 11.68 -27.04
CA ALA A 311 -23.91 13.00 -26.46
C ALA A 311 -22.58 13.66 -26.87
N THR A 312 -21.82 13.06 -27.81
CA THR A 312 -20.44 13.47 -28.15
C THR A 312 -20.27 13.89 -29.61
N SER A 313 -19.17 14.59 -29.91
CA SER A 313 -18.79 15.00 -31.28
C SER A 313 -18.46 13.82 -32.21
N ILE A 314 -18.43 12.59 -31.70
CA ILE A 314 -18.24 11.37 -32.49
C ILE A 314 -19.43 11.13 -33.42
N THR A 315 -20.62 11.61 -33.04
CA THR A 315 -21.79 11.69 -33.94
C THR A 315 -21.55 12.58 -35.17
N LYS A 316 -20.51 13.43 -35.14
CA LYS A 316 -20.07 14.30 -36.25
C LYS A 316 -18.90 13.70 -37.05
N GLY A 317 -18.50 12.45 -36.75
CA GLY A 317 -17.44 11.73 -37.47
C GLY A 317 -16.02 11.95 -36.95
N GLU A 318 -15.86 12.38 -35.68
CA GLU A 318 -14.55 12.50 -35.03
C GLU A 318 -13.87 11.13 -34.86
N THR A 319 -12.56 11.05 -35.13
CA THR A 319 -11.77 9.82 -34.97
C THR A 319 -11.39 9.57 -33.51
N LEU A 320 -11.16 8.30 -33.13
CA LEU A 320 -10.63 7.94 -31.81
C LEU A 320 -9.29 8.59 -31.49
N ALA A 321 -8.43 8.76 -32.50
CA ALA A 321 -7.16 9.46 -32.31
C ALA A 321 -7.36 10.95 -31.98
N ASP A 322 -8.30 11.62 -32.64
CA ASP A 322 -8.59 13.04 -32.35
C ASP A 322 -9.27 13.20 -30.99
N THR A 323 -10.24 12.32 -30.67
CA THR A 323 -10.82 12.29 -29.33
C THR A 323 -9.73 12.08 -28.26
N ALA A 324 -8.79 11.15 -28.47
CA ALA A 324 -7.69 10.90 -27.54
C ALA A 324 -6.79 12.13 -27.37
N ARG A 325 -6.37 12.76 -28.49
CA ARG A 325 -5.53 13.98 -28.49
C ARG A 325 -6.22 15.18 -27.85
N MET A 326 -7.54 15.26 -27.95
CA MET A 326 -8.31 16.33 -27.33
C MET A 326 -8.45 16.09 -25.82
N VAL A 327 -8.95 14.91 -25.42
CA VAL A 327 -9.23 14.56 -24.02
C VAL A 327 -7.97 14.59 -23.16
N THR A 328 -6.82 14.20 -23.73
CA THR A 328 -5.54 14.22 -23.00
C THR A 328 -5.10 15.63 -22.56
N ASN A 329 -5.69 16.71 -23.09
CA ASN A 329 -5.42 18.07 -22.61
C ASN A 329 -6.30 18.48 -21.42
N TYR A 330 -7.34 17.71 -21.10
CA TYR A 330 -8.33 18.06 -20.08
C TYR A 330 -8.27 17.17 -18.83
N ALA A 331 -7.62 16.02 -18.93
CA ALA A 331 -7.55 15.01 -17.87
C ALA A 331 -6.11 14.58 -17.59
N ASP A 332 -5.89 13.96 -16.44
CA ASP A 332 -4.60 13.36 -16.05
C ASP A 332 -4.56 11.85 -16.31
N LEU A 333 -5.72 11.22 -16.48
CA LEU A 333 -5.88 9.79 -16.68
C LEU A 333 -7.11 9.53 -17.56
N ILE A 334 -7.05 8.55 -18.46
CA ILE A 334 -8.20 8.10 -19.26
C ILE A 334 -8.57 6.68 -18.86
N VAL A 335 -9.86 6.43 -18.64
CA VAL A 335 -10.42 5.08 -18.72
C VAL A 335 -11.37 5.01 -19.89
N VAL A 336 -11.16 4.04 -20.77
CA VAL A 336 -11.97 3.85 -21.97
C VAL A 336 -12.62 2.49 -21.99
N ARG A 337 -13.90 2.46 -22.36
CA ARG A 337 -14.63 1.24 -22.66
C ARG A 337 -15.32 1.38 -24.02
N HIS A 338 -15.00 0.49 -24.95
CA HIS A 338 -15.44 0.58 -26.35
C HIS A 338 -16.03 -0.73 -26.87
N ASN A 339 -16.93 -0.64 -27.85
CA ASN A 339 -17.46 -1.80 -28.59
C ASN A 339 -16.45 -2.42 -29.57
N TRP A 340 -15.39 -1.70 -29.89
CA TRP A 340 -14.41 -2.11 -30.89
C TRP A 340 -13.19 -2.68 -30.20
N ALA A 341 -12.79 -3.88 -30.61
CA ALA A 341 -11.57 -4.51 -30.11
C ALA A 341 -10.35 -3.73 -30.60
N GLY A 342 -9.42 -3.41 -29.69
CA GLY A 342 -8.24 -2.61 -29.97
C GLY A 342 -8.40 -1.10 -29.80
N ALA A 343 -9.61 -0.60 -29.53
CA ALA A 343 -9.84 0.84 -29.36
C ALA A 343 -9.01 1.44 -28.21
N ALA A 344 -8.87 0.73 -27.09
CA ALA A 344 -8.07 1.20 -25.97
C ALA A 344 -6.58 1.37 -26.34
N ARG A 345 -6.04 0.48 -27.19
CA ARG A 345 -4.67 0.59 -27.73
C ARG A 345 -4.52 1.83 -28.62
N VAL A 346 -5.49 2.07 -29.50
CA VAL A 346 -5.46 3.24 -30.40
C VAL A 346 -5.49 4.55 -29.61
N ILE A 347 -6.32 4.64 -28.57
CA ILE A 347 -6.35 5.80 -27.68
C ILE A 347 -5.01 5.95 -26.94
N ALA A 348 -4.47 4.86 -26.40
CA ALA A 348 -3.16 4.86 -25.73
C ALA A 348 -1.99 5.28 -26.63
N GLN A 349 -2.04 4.98 -27.93
CA GLN A 349 -1.02 5.41 -28.90
C GLN A 349 -1.05 6.92 -29.19
N HIS A 350 -2.18 7.60 -28.93
CA HIS A 350 -2.39 9.01 -29.27
C HIS A 350 -2.53 9.93 -28.05
N ALA A 351 -2.70 9.36 -26.85
CA ALA A 351 -2.71 10.09 -25.59
C ALA A 351 -1.27 10.27 -25.05
N HIS A 352 -0.99 11.42 -24.42
CA HIS A 352 0.27 11.65 -23.71
C HIS A 352 0.16 11.44 -22.19
N ILE A 353 -1.03 11.02 -21.73
CA ILE A 353 -1.34 10.61 -20.36
C ILE A 353 -1.68 9.12 -20.31
N PRO A 354 -1.65 8.45 -19.13
CA PRO A 354 -1.96 7.03 -19.04
C PRO A 354 -3.40 6.70 -19.46
N VAL A 355 -3.58 5.51 -20.04
CA VAL A 355 -4.87 5.01 -20.52
C VAL A 355 -5.16 3.63 -19.94
N ILE A 356 -6.30 3.49 -19.29
CA ILE A 356 -6.80 2.24 -18.71
C ILE A 356 -7.85 1.64 -19.65
N ASN A 357 -7.64 0.39 -20.05
CA ASN A 357 -8.66 -0.39 -20.75
C ASN A 357 -9.73 -0.88 -19.75
N GLY A 358 -10.91 -0.26 -19.80
CA GLY A 358 -12.13 -0.66 -19.09
C GLY A 358 -12.98 -1.71 -19.82
N GLY A 359 -12.50 -2.22 -20.96
CA GLY A 359 -13.13 -3.23 -21.80
C GLY A 359 -13.17 -2.81 -23.27
N ASP A 360 -12.65 -3.62 -24.17
CA ASP A 360 -12.65 -3.33 -25.62
C ASP A 360 -13.24 -4.49 -26.44
N GLY A 361 -14.47 -4.32 -26.93
CA GLY A 361 -15.19 -5.36 -27.70
C GLY A 361 -15.24 -6.70 -26.94
N SER A 362 -15.00 -7.81 -27.65
CA SER A 362 -14.79 -9.13 -27.06
C SER A 362 -13.32 -9.44 -26.72
N HIS A 363 -12.43 -8.45 -26.71
CA HIS A 363 -10.99 -8.68 -26.60
C HIS A 363 -10.52 -8.83 -25.15
N THR A 364 -10.35 -7.74 -24.38
CA THR A 364 -9.80 -7.81 -23.02
C THR A 364 -10.53 -6.92 -22.00
N HIS A 365 -10.42 -7.26 -20.71
CA HIS A 365 -10.83 -6.43 -19.58
C HIS A 365 -9.83 -6.59 -18.41
N PRO A 366 -8.64 -5.97 -18.48
CA PRO A 366 -7.54 -6.24 -17.56
C PRO A 366 -7.86 -5.88 -16.11
N THR A 367 -8.58 -4.79 -15.87
CA THR A 367 -8.93 -4.34 -14.52
C THR A 367 -9.99 -5.20 -13.83
N GLN A 368 -10.78 -5.96 -14.60
CA GLN A 368 -11.65 -6.99 -14.04
C GLN A 368 -10.80 -8.17 -13.56
N ALA A 369 -9.86 -8.65 -14.38
CA ALA A 369 -8.95 -9.73 -13.98
C ALA A 369 -8.12 -9.40 -12.73
N LEU A 370 -7.68 -8.15 -12.57
CA LEU A 370 -7.01 -7.70 -11.34
C LEU A 370 -7.92 -7.79 -10.11
N ALA A 371 -9.18 -7.35 -10.23
CA ALA A 371 -10.16 -7.46 -9.15
C ALA A 371 -10.49 -8.93 -8.82
N ASP A 372 -10.48 -9.79 -9.84
CA ASP A 372 -10.72 -11.22 -9.70
C ASP A 372 -9.58 -11.90 -8.93
N LEU A 373 -8.33 -11.68 -9.34
CA LEU A 373 -7.16 -12.19 -8.61
C LEU A 373 -7.12 -11.68 -7.16
N TYR A 374 -7.36 -10.38 -6.94
CA TYR A 374 -7.40 -9.80 -5.60
C TYR A 374 -8.45 -10.48 -4.72
N THR A 375 -9.61 -10.82 -5.28
CA THR A 375 -10.68 -11.52 -4.56
C THR A 375 -10.22 -12.91 -4.11
N ILE A 376 -9.56 -13.67 -5.00
CA ILE A 376 -9.01 -14.99 -4.68
C ILE A 376 -7.99 -14.86 -3.54
N ILE A 377 -7.01 -13.97 -3.70
CA ILE A 377 -5.93 -13.74 -2.73
C ILE A 377 -6.50 -13.35 -1.36
N ARG A 378 -7.45 -12.40 -1.33
CA ARG A 378 -8.04 -11.90 -0.09
C ARG A 378 -8.81 -13.00 0.64
N ARG A 379 -9.57 -13.82 -0.08
CA ARG A 379 -10.40 -14.85 0.53
C ARG A 379 -9.59 -16.07 0.97
N LYS A 380 -8.61 -16.51 0.18
CA LYS A 380 -7.65 -17.56 0.58
C LYS A 380 -6.80 -17.10 1.78
N SER A 381 -6.32 -15.86 1.79
CA SER A 381 -5.63 -15.26 2.94
C SER A 381 -6.43 -15.33 4.24
N LYS A 382 -7.73 -14.99 4.19
CA LYS A 382 -8.63 -15.11 5.35
C LYS A 382 -8.83 -16.57 5.77
N PHE A 383 -9.09 -17.46 4.82
CA PHE A 383 -9.33 -18.87 5.09
C PHE A 383 -8.11 -19.57 5.72
N GLU A 384 -6.91 -19.29 5.21
CA GLU A 384 -5.65 -19.88 5.69
C GLU A 384 -4.99 -19.08 6.83
N SER A 385 -5.56 -17.94 7.24
CA SER A 385 -4.96 -17.03 8.24
C SER A 385 -3.52 -16.62 7.93
N ARG A 386 -3.20 -16.42 6.64
CA ARG A 386 -1.88 -16.07 6.12
C ARG A 386 -1.92 -14.72 5.41
N LYS A 387 -0.79 -14.01 5.32
CA LYS A 387 -0.73 -12.72 4.61
C LYS A 387 -1.13 -12.87 3.13
N PRO A 388 -1.88 -11.90 2.56
CA PRO A 388 -2.18 -11.85 1.12
C PRO A 388 -0.92 -12.04 0.27
N SER A 389 -0.94 -12.98 -0.68
CA SER A 389 0.19 -13.27 -1.55
C SER A 389 -0.27 -13.81 -2.90
N LEU A 390 0.46 -13.48 -3.97
CA LEU A 390 0.27 -14.07 -5.30
C LEU A 390 0.53 -15.58 -5.32
N ALA A 391 1.31 -16.09 -4.36
CA ALA A 391 1.55 -17.52 -4.18
C ALA A 391 0.27 -18.34 -3.91
N PHE A 392 -0.83 -17.69 -3.51
CA PHE A 392 -2.12 -18.39 -3.39
C PHE A 392 -2.70 -18.82 -4.73
N ILE A 393 -2.27 -18.24 -5.84
CA ILE A 393 -2.75 -18.62 -7.18
C ILE A 393 -2.03 -19.86 -7.70
N GLU A 394 -0.77 -20.05 -7.29
CA GLU A 394 0.08 -21.15 -7.73
C GLU A 394 -0.55 -22.50 -7.35
N GLY A 395 -0.74 -23.37 -8.35
CA GLY A 395 -1.31 -24.70 -8.16
C GLY A 395 -2.83 -24.76 -8.02
N LEU A 396 -3.55 -23.63 -7.92
CA LEU A 396 -5.02 -23.65 -7.90
C LEU A 396 -5.58 -24.20 -9.21
N THR A 397 -6.61 -25.03 -9.12
CA THR A 397 -7.38 -25.47 -10.28
C THR A 397 -8.57 -24.54 -10.48
N VAL A 398 -8.50 -23.70 -11.52
CA VAL A 398 -9.49 -22.67 -11.84
C VAL A 398 -10.32 -23.10 -13.05
N GLY A 399 -11.61 -23.29 -12.83
CA GLY A 399 -12.59 -23.59 -13.88
C GLY A 399 -13.24 -22.31 -14.39
N ILE A 400 -13.06 -21.99 -15.67
CA ILE A 400 -13.68 -20.83 -16.31
C ILE A 400 -14.82 -21.34 -17.19
N CYS A 401 -16.05 -20.95 -16.85
CA CYS A 401 -17.27 -21.51 -17.41
C CYS A 401 -18.06 -20.47 -18.23
N GLY A 402 -18.78 -20.93 -19.24
CA GLY A 402 -19.78 -20.14 -19.96
C GLY A 402 -19.33 -19.70 -21.35
N ASP A 403 -19.60 -18.44 -21.71
CA ASP A 403 -19.18 -17.86 -22.98
C ASP A 403 -17.70 -17.43 -22.93
N LEU A 404 -16.81 -18.34 -23.36
CA LEU A 404 -15.37 -18.08 -23.43
C LEU A 404 -14.94 -17.50 -24.78
N GLN A 405 -15.78 -17.54 -25.82
CA GLN A 405 -15.47 -17.01 -27.14
C GLN A 405 -15.57 -15.47 -27.16
N PHE A 406 -16.57 -14.93 -26.48
CA PHE A 406 -16.86 -13.49 -26.45
C PHE A 406 -16.67 -12.85 -25.06
N GLY A 407 -16.30 -13.66 -24.08
CA GLY A 407 -16.06 -13.27 -22.69
C GLY A 407 -14.74 -12.56 -22.47
N ARG A 408 -14.65 -11.26 -22.77
CA ARG A 408 -13.45 -10.43 -22.49
C ARG A 408 -12.91 -10.53 -21.05
N ALA A 409 -13.79 -10.75 -20.07
CA ALA A 409 -13.41 -10.97 -18.68
C ALA A 409 -12.73 -12.35 -18.51
N ALA A 410 -13.31 -13.40 -19.11
CA ALA A 410 -12.73 -14.74 -19.16
C ALA A 410 -11.33 -14.73 -19.78
N HIS A 411 -11.14 -14.03 -20.92
CA HIS A 411 -9.85 -13.96 -21.61
C HIS A 411 -8.76 -13.36 -20.69
N SER A 412 -9.05 -12.20 -20.09
CA SER A 412 -8.09 -11.54 -19.20
C SER A 412 -7.85 -12.31 -17.92
N PHE A 413 -8.88 -12.97 -17.37
CA PHE A 413 -8.77 -13.76 -16.16
C PHE A 413 -7.93 -15.03 -16.40
N ALA A 414 -8.12 -15.73 -17.51
CA ALA A 414 -7.33 -16.90 -17.88
C ALA A 414 -5.82 -16.57 -17.97
N LEU A 415 -5.47 -15.51 -18.71
CA LEU A 415 -4.10 -15.04 -18.83
C LEU A 415 -3.50 -14.63 -17.48
N ALA A 416 -4.30 -13.97 -16.63
CA ALA A 416 -3.85 -13.52 -15.31
C ALA A 416 -3.58 -14.69 -14.36
N VAL A 417 -4.44 -15.71 -14.34
CA VAL A 417 -4.25 -16.93 -13.52
C VAL A 417 -3.02 -17.72 -13.98
N ALA A 418 -2.89 -17.92 -15.30
CA ALA A 418 -1.75 -18.63 -15.88
C ALA A 418 -0.41 -17.98 -15.53
N ARG A 419 -0.35 -16.64 -15.55
CA ARG A 419 0.85 -15.87 -15.19
C ARG A 419 1.38 -16.16 -13.78
N PHE A 420 0.50 -16.58 -12.86
CA PHE A 420 0.86 -16.87 -11.47
C PHE A 420 0.79 -18.38 -11.15
N GLY A 421 0.88 -19.24 -12.16
CA GLY A 421 1.01 -20.69 -11.98
C GLY A 421 -0.28 -21.43 -11.62
N GLY A 422 -1.45 -20.82 -11.84
CA GLY A 422 -2.73 -21.51 -11.68
C GLY A 422 -3.02 -22.46 -12.86
N ASN A 423 -3.64 -23.59 -12.58
CA ASN A 423 -4.08 -24.60 -13.55
C ASN A 423 -5.46 -24.23 -14.11
N LEU A 424 -5.60 -24.20 -15.44
CA LEU A 424 -6.84 -23.80 -16.10
C LEU A 424 -7.66 -25.00 -16.62
N ILE A 425 -8.97 -24.95 -16.37
CA ILE A 425 -9.97 -25.80 -17.01
C ILE A 425 -10.99 -24.90 -17.70
N HIS A 426 -11.14 -25.03 -19.02
CA HIS A 426 -12.11 -24.29 -19.83
C HIS A 426 -13.38 -25.13 -19.99
N ILE A 427 -14.51 -24.58 -19.56
CA ILE A 427 -15.79 -25.29 -19.47
C ILE A 427 -16.80 -24.57 -20.37
N ALA A 428 -16.89 -25.02 -21.62
CA ALA A 428 -17.76 -24.39 -22.61
C ALA A 428 -18.14 -25.37 -23.74
N PRO A 429 -19.38 -25.29 -24.27
CA PRO A 429 -19.73 -25.94 -25.53
C PRO A 429 -18.84 -25.47 -26.67
N LYS A 430 -18.62 -26.32 -27.69
CA LYS A 430 -17.72 -26.06 -28.83
C LYS A 430 -17.73 -24.64 -29.43
N PRO A 431 -18.87 -24.00 -29.76
CA PRO A 431 -18.85 -22.67 -30.38
C PRO A 431 -18.55 -21.53 -29.40
N LEU A 432 -18.47 -21.83 -28.10
CA LEU A 432 -18.17 -20.87 -27.03
C LEU A 432 -16.80 -21.13 -26.40
N GLN A 433 -15.98 -22.00 -27.00
CA GLN A 433 -14.62 -22.28 -26.52
C GLN A 433 -13.73 -21.04 -26.59
N MET A 434 -12.63 -21.10 -25.84
CA MET A 434 -11.67 -20.00 -25.76
C MET A 434 -11.08 -19.72 -27.15
N PRO A 435 -10.99 -18.46 -27.59
CA PRO A 435 -10.49 -18.16 -28.92
C PRO A 435 -9.00 -18.53 -29.04
N LEU A 436 -8.61 -18.97 -30.24
CA LEU A 436 -7.27 -19.50 -30.52
C LEU A 436 -6.13 -18.55 -30.14
N TRP A 437 -6.35 -17.23 -30.19
CA TRP A 437 -5.32 -16.25 -29.83
C TRP A 437 -5.03 -16.23 -28.32
N VAL A 438 -6.05 -16.45 -27.47
CA VAL A 438 -5.84 -16.59 -26.02
C VAL A 438 -5.09 -17.88 -25.74
N LEU A 439 -5.48 -18.99 -26.37
CA LEU A 439 -4.79 -20.27 -26.24
C LEU A 439 -3.32 -20.18 -26.68
N ALA A 440 -3.05 -19.53 -27.81
CA ALA A 440 -1.69 -19.30 -28.30
C ALA A 440 -0.87 -18.46 -27.30
N GLN A 441 -1.48 -17.46 -26.67
CA GLN A 441 -0.82 -16.63 -25.68
C GLN A 441 -0.57 -17.37 -24.36
N LEU A 442 -1.50 -18.23 -23.93
CA LEU A 442 -1.33 -19.11 -22.77
C LEU A 442 -0.16 -20.09 -22.99
N GLU A 443 -0.09 -20.71 -24.17
CA GLU A 443 0.99 -21.64 -24.53
C GLU A 443 2.34 -20.90 -24.57
N GLN A 444 2.42 -19.74 -25.24
CA GLN A 444 3.68 -19.03 -25.44
C GLN A 444 4.20 -18.29 -24.21
N CYS A 445 3.33 -17.59 -23.48
CA CYS A 445 3.78 -16.72 -22.40
C CYS A 445 3.79 -17.41 -21.04
N HIS A 446 3.05 -18.50 -20.89
CA HIS A 446 2.78 -19.13 -19.59
C HIS A 446 2.91 -20.65 -19.60
N GLU A 447 3.30 -21.27 -20.73
CA GLU A 447 3.45 -22.72 -20.89
C GLU A 447 2.20 -23.52 -20.44
N GLN A 448 1.02 -22.91 -20.61
CA GLN A 448 -0.26 -23.48 -20.17
C GLN A 448 -1.06 -24.01 -21.36
N ILE A 449 -1.49 -25.26 -21.28
CA ILE A 449 -2.46 -25.88 -22.19
C ILE A 449 -3.69 -26.27 -21.34
N PRO A 450 -4.77 -25.46 -21.37
CA PRO A 450 -5.96 -25.71 -20.56
C PRO A 450 -6.64 -27.04 -20.90
N LEU A 451 -7.22 -27.69 -19.90
CA LEU A 451 -8.13 -28.82 -20.15
C LEU A 451 -9.48 -28.26 -20.63
N GLU A 452 -9.94 -28.67 -21.81
CA GLU A 452 -11.24 -28.28 -22.35
C GLU A 452 -12.29 -29.36 -22.09
N VAL A 453 -13.42 -28.96 -21.51
CA VAL A 453 -14.59 -29.83 -21.26
C VAL A 453 -15.88 -29.11 -21.65
N GLU A 454 -16.92 -29.87 -21.99
CA GLU A 454 -18.20 -29.29 -22.43
C GLU A 454 -19.17 -29.06 -21.26
N SER A 455 -19.06 -29.81 -20.16
CA SER A 455 -19.91 -29.64 -18.97
C SER A 455 -19.12 -29.45 -17.67
N ILE A 456 -19.62 -28.55 -16.82
CA ILE A 456 -19.06 -28.33 -15.47
C ILE A 456 -19.14 -29.57 -14.59
N THR A 457 -20.16 -30.42 -14.80
CA THR A 457 -20.39 -31.61 -13.97
C THR A 457 -19.28 -32.65 -14.08
N GLU A 458 -18.47 -32.60 -15.14
CA GLU A 458 -17.33 -33.51 -15.38
C GLU A 458 -16.11 -33.20 -14.50
N VAL A 459 -16.02 -31.98 -13.96
CA VAL A 459 -14.80 -31.46 -13.33
C VAL A 459 -15.04 -30.73 -12.01
N ILE A 460 -16.30 -30.53 -11.60
CA ILE A 460 -16.70 -29.70 -10.46
C ILE A 460 -16.02 -30.06 -9.14
N ASP A 461 -15.74 -31.34 -8.91
CA ASP A 461 -15.10 -31.90 -7.72
C ASP A 461 -13.60 -31.55 -7.62
N ARG A 462 -12.99 -31.10 -8.72
CA ARG A 462 -11.57 -30.74 -8.80
C ARG A 462 -11.32 -29.23 -8.70
N LEU A 463 -12.34 -28.39 -8.84
CA LEU A 463 -12.20 -26.94 -8.93
C LEU A 463 -12.00 -26.28 -7.56
N ASP A 464 -10.99 -25.43 -7.45
CA ASP A 464 -10.78 -24.53 -6.31
C ASP A 464 -11.49 -23.18 -6.53
N VAL A 465 -11.57 -22.74 -7.79
CA VAL A 465 -12.29 -21.53 -8.19
C VAL A 465 -13.17 -21.85 -9.39
N ILE A 466 -14.44 -21.46 -9.31
CA ILE A 466 -15.47 -21.62 -10.34
C ILE A 466 -15.85 -20.23 -10.82
N TYR A 467 -15.28 -19.81 -11.95
CA TYR A 467 -15.52 -18.50 -12.55
C TYR A 467 -16.56 -18.60 -13.66
N VAL A 468 -17.77 -18.16 -13.38
CA VAL A 468 -18.91 -18.28 -14.30
C VAL A 468 -19.08 -17.00 -15.10
N ASN A 469 -19.20 -17.12 -16.43
CA ASN A 469 -19.45 -16.00 -17.33
C ASN A 469 -20.89 -16.00 -17.82
N ARG A 470 -21.41 -14.79 -18.03
CA ARG A 470 -22.70 -14.57 -18.67
C ARG A 470 -22.69 -15.02 -20.13
N LEU A 471 -23.76 -15.69 -20.54
CA LEU A 471 -24.05 -15.97 -21.93
C LEU A 471 -24.47 -14.70 -22.69
N GLN A 472 -23.78 -14.40 -23.79
CA GLN A 472 -24.18 -13.35 -24.73
C GLN A 472 -25.09 -13.95 -25.80
N GLU A 473 -26.37 -14.14 -25.46
CA GLU A 473 -27.38 -14.77 -26.33
C GLU A 473 -27.48 -14.10 -27.70
N GLU A 474 -27.26 -12.79 -27.76
CA GLU A 474 -27.25 -12.00 -28.98
C GLU A 474 -26.10 -12.33 -29.95
N ARG A 475 -25.10 -13.10 -29.50
CA ARG A 475 -23.94 -13.52 -30.30
C ARG A 475 -23.95 -15.02 -30.62
N LEU A 476 -24.98 -15.74 -30.18
CA LEU A 476 -25.10 -17.16 -30.46
C LEU A 476 -25.35 -17.42 -31.95
N PRO A 477 -24.77 -18.49 -32.51
CA PRO A 477 -25.15 -18.99 -33.83
C PRO A 477 -26.66 -19.28 -33.90
N PRO A 478 -27.34 -18.96 -35.02
CA PRO A 478 -28.79 -19.15 -35.15
C PRO A 478 -29.29 -20.60 -34.96
N ASN A 479 -28.40 -21.57 -35.10
CA ASN A 479 -28.66 -23.00 -34.98
C ASN A 479 -28.49 -23.54 -33.56
N MET A 480 -28.23 -22.68 -32.57
CA MET A 480 -27.94 -23.09 -31.19
C MET A 480 -29.00 -22.58 -30.22
N ASP A 481 -29.58 -23.50 -29.44
CA ASP A 481 -30.54 -23.17 -28.39
C ASP A 481 -29.84 -22.68 -27.11
N ALA A 482 -30.17 -21.46 -26.70
CA ALA A 482 -29.59 -20.83 -25.51
C ALA A 482 -29.90 -21.62 -24.22
N ALA A 483 -31.03 -22.32 -24.12
CA ALA A 483 -31.36 -23.12 -22.93
C ALA A 483 -30.43 -24.33 -22.78
N THR A 484 -30.17 -25.04 -23.88
CA THR A 484 -29.23 -26.16 -23.94
C THR A 484 -27.81 -25.71 -23.58
N VAL A 485 -27.36 -24.59 -24.14
CA VAL A 485 -26.04 -24.01 -23.83
C VAL A 485 -25.93 -23.67 -22.35
N ARG A 486 -26.91 -22.96 -21.79
CA ARG A 486 -26.91 -22.61 -20.36
C ARG A 486 -26.90 -23.85 -19.47
N GLY A 487 -27.63 -24.91 -19.83
CA GLY A 487 -27.69 -26.15 -19.07
C GLY A 487 -26.33 -26.82 -18.87
N SER A 488 -25.36 -26.60 -19.77
CA SER A 488 -24.04 -27.22 -19.68
C SER A 488 -23.16 -26.69 -18.54
N TYR A 489 -23.40 -25.45 -18.09
CA TYR A 489 -22.63 -24.76 -17.04
C TYR A 489 -23.49 -24.01 -16.01
N LEU A 490 -24.80 -24.25 -15.98
CA LEU A 490 -25.70 -23.69 -14.96
C LEU A 490 -25.23 -24.10 -13.58
N LEU A 491 -24.93 -23.11 -12.73
CA LEU A 491 -24.57 -23.36 -11.35
C LEU A 491 -25.76 -23.18 -10.42
N ASN A 492 -26.07 -24.23 -9.65
CA ASN A 492 -27.13 -24.25 -8.65
C ASN A 492 -26.68 -25.09 -7.42
N ALA A 493 -27.51 -25.14 -6.38
CA ALA A 493 -27.17 -25.87 -5.16
C ALA A 493 -26.97 -27.39 -5.40
N ALA A 494 -27.66 -27.97 -6.40
CA ALA A 494 -27.50 -29.38 -6.73
C ALA A 494 -26.11 -29.69 -7.31
N VAL A 495 -25.62 -28.86 -8.25
CA VAL A 495 -24.26 -28.99 -8.79
C VAL A 495 -23.22 -28.71 -7.71
N MET A 496 -23.44 -27.67 -6.90
CA MET A 496 -22.50 -27.25 -5.85
C MET A 496 -22.36 -28.26 -4.69
N LYS A 497 -23.24 -29.26 -4.56
CA LYS A 497 -23.05 -30.38 -3.61
C LYS A 497 -21.84 -31.26 -3.96
N HIS A 498 -21.44 -31.29 -5.23
CA HIS A 498 -20.32 -32.09 -5.71
C HIS A 498 -19.00 -31.30 -5.74
N ALA A 499 -19.05 -29.99 -5.51
CA ALA A 499 -17.86 -29.14 -5.45
C ALA A 499 -17.12 -29.30 -4.12
N LYS A 500 -15.84 -28.89 -4.10
CA LYS A 500 -15.07 -28.85 -2.85
C LYS A 500 -15.75 -27.95 -1.80
N PRO A 501 -15.62 -28.27 -0.50
CA PRO A 501 -16.18 -27.44 0.57
C PRO A 501 -15.61 -26.02 0.61
N ASP A 502 -14.35 -25.85 0.19
CA ASP A 502 -13.61 -24.58 0.16
C ASP A 502 -13.50 -23.96 -1.24
N ALA A 503 -14.24 -24.51 -2.23
CA ALA A 503 -14.30 -23.92 -3.56
C ALA A 503 -14.85 -22.49 -3.51
N MET A 504 -14.45 -21.64 -4.46
CA MET A 504 -14.92 -20.27 -4.56
C MET A 504 -15.75 -20.05 -5.82
N ILE A 505 -16.94 -19.47 -5.68
CA ILE A 505 -17.80 -19.14 -6.82
C ILE A 505 -17.63 -17.66 -7.16
N MET A 506 -17.23 -17.37 -8.40
CA MET A 506 -16.98 -16.02 -8.90
C MET A 506 -17.79 -15.76 -10.17
N HIS A 507 -18.15 -14.49 -10.39
CA HIS A 507 -18.94 -14.06 -11.55
C HIS A 507 -18.75 -12.55 -11.77
N PRO A 508 -18.35 -12.07 -12.97
CA PRO A 508 -18.05 -10.66 -13.22
C PRO A 508 -19.28 -9.74 -13.23
N LEU A 509 -20.48 -10.34 -13.30
CA LEU A 509 -21.79 -9.68 -13.32
C LEU A 509 -22.03 -8.82 -14.58
N PRO A 510 -23.30 -8.66 -15.02
CA PRO A 510 -24.52 -9.07 -14.34
C PRO A 510 -24.79 -10.55 -14.60
N ARG A 511 -25.39 -11.24 -13.62
CA ARG A 511 -25.95 -12.57 -13.89
C ARG A 511 -27.33 -12.44 -14.49
N VAL A 512 -27.70 -13.37 -15.38
CA VAL A 512 -29.07 -13.48 -15.88
C VAL A 512 -29.69 -14.78 -15.37
N ASN A 513 -29.23 -15.93 -15.87
CA ASN A 513 -29.80 -17.25 -15.60
C ASN A 513 -28.72 -18.35 -15.45
N GLU A 514 -27.45 -18.01 -15.58
CA GLU A 514 -26.28 -18.90 -15.49
C GLU A 514 -25.90 -19.27 -14.05
N LEU A 515 -26.40 -18.49 -13.08
CA LEU A 515 -26.10 -18.62 -11.66
C LEU A 515 -27.41 -18.50 -10.85
N ALA A 516 -27.83 -19.59 -10.21
CA ALA A 516 -29.09 -19.61 -9.45
C ALA A 516 -29.05 -18.68 -8.21
N TYR A 517 -30.17 -18.03 -7.92
CA TYR A 517 -30.28 -17.08 -6.80
C TYR A 517 -30.06 -17.72 -5.42
N GLU A 518 -30.40 -19.00 -5.25
CA GLU A 518 -30.18 -19.76 -4.01
C GLU A 518 -28.70 -19.88 -3.61
N LEU A 519 -27.77 -19.62 -4.53
CA LEU A 519 -26.34 -19.62 -4.24
C LEU A 519 -25.88 -18.34 -3.51
N ASP A 520 -26.72 -17.31 -3.38
CA ASP A 520 -26.36 -16.07 -2.69
C ASP A 520 -26.02 -16.29 -1.22
N ASP A 521 -26.69 -17.26 -0.59
CA ASP A 521 -26.48 -17.64 0.80
C ASP A 521 -25.39 -18.73 0.94
N ASP A 522 -24.83 -19.23 -0.17
CA ASP A 522 -23.74 -20.21 -0.12
C ASP A 522 -22.45 -19.52 0.36
N PRO A 523 -21.79 -20.02 1.42
CA PRO A 523 -20.57 -19.40 1.96
C PRO A 523 -19.39 -19.45 0.98
N ARG A 524 -19.51 -20.14 -0.16
CA ARG A 524 -18.52 -20.16 -1.25
C ARG A 524 -18.74 -19.04 -2.27
N ALA A 525 -19.90 -18.39 -2.27
CA ALA A 525 -20.23 -17.29 -3.15
C ALA A 525 -19.38 -16.04 -2.87
N ALA A 526 -18.65 -15.58 -3.89
CA ALA A 526 -17.75 -14.43 -3.80
C ALA A 526 -18.09 -13.31 -4.80
N TYR A 527 -19.07 -13.48 -5.69
CA TYR A 527 -19.32 -12.54 -6.80
C TYR A 527 -19.77 -11.12 -6.38
N PHE A 528 -20.46 -10.96 -5.24
CA PHE A 528 -20.74 -9.61 -4.71
C PHE A 528 -19.53 -9.00 -4.00
N GLU A 529 -18.75 -9.81 -3.27
CA GLU A 529 -17.46 -9.39 -2.69
C GLU A 529 -16.48 -8.96 -3.80
N GLN A 530 -16.43 -9.72 -4.90
CA GLN A 530 -15.66 -9.45 -6.11
C GLN A 530 -16.02 -8.09 -6.72
N SER A 531 -17.32 -7.80 -6.86
CA SER A 531 -17.76 -6.50 -7.37
C SER A 531 -17.37 -5.35 -6.43
N ALA A 532 -17.41 -5.55 -5.12
CA ALA A 532 -16.99 -4.54 -4.14
C ALA A 532 -15.47 -4.32 -4.17
N ASN A 533 -14.69 -5.40 -4.32
CA ASN A 533 -13.24 -5.39 -4.41
C ASN A 533 -12.70 -4.65 -5.64
N ALA A 534 -13.52 -4.44 -6.67
CA ALA A 534 -13.11 -3.67 -7.85
C ALA A 534 -12.74 -2.21 -7.51
N VAL A 535 -13.40 -1.60 -6.53
CA VAL A 535 -13.13 -0.20 -6.11
C VAL A 535 -11.72 -0.06 -5.55
N PRO A 536 -11.30 -0.76 -4.46
CA PRO A 536 -9.96 -0.61 -3.90
C PRO A 536 -8.85 -1.02 -4.90
N VAL A 537 -9.07 -2.03 -5.74
CA VAL A 537 -8.09 -2.41 -6.78
C VAL A 537 -7.88 -1.30 -7.80
N ARG A 538 -8.95 -0.62 -8.20
CA ARG A 538 -8.86 0.51 -9.13
C ARG A 538 -8.29 1.75 -8.47
N MET A 539 -8.55 1.97 -7.18
CA MET A 539 -7.90 3.04 -6.42
C MET A 539 -6.38 2.87 -6.43
N ALA A 540 -5.90 1.66 -6.12
CA ALA A 540 -4.48 1.33 -6.19
C ALA A 540 -3.93 1.56 -7.61
N LEU A 541 -4.59 1.02 -8.64
CA LEU A 541 -4.16 1.19 -10.04
C LEU A 541 -4.06 2.66 -10.46
N ILE A 542 -5.06 3.48 -10.11
CA ILE A 542 -5.09 4.91 -10.40
C ILE A 542 -3.91 5.60 -9.70
N ALA A 543 -3.74 5.40 -8.40
CA ALA A 543 -2.65 6.00 -7.64
C ALA A 543 -1.26 5.65 -8.22
N SER A 544 -1.08 4.40 -8.64
CA SER A 544 0.17 3.93 -9.22
C SER A 544 0.45 4.54 -10.59
N LEU A 545 -0.53 4.55 -11.49
CA LEU A 545 -0.36 5.11 -12.85
C LEU A 545 -0.11 6.62 -12.83
N MET A 546 -0.54 7.28 -11.76
CA MET A 546 -0.29 8.70 -11.54
C MET A 546 1.06 8.99 -10.87
N GLY A 547 1.85 7.96 -10.58
CA GLY A 547 3.17 8.09 -9.95
C GLY A 547 3.11 8.44 -8.46
N LEU A 548 1.96 8.23 -7.82
CA LEU A 548 1.72 8.59 -6.42
C LEU A 548 1.99 7.42 -5.46
N GLU A 549 2.17 6.22 -6.02
CA GLU A 549 2.73 5.04 -5.34
C GLU A 549 3.81 4.40 -6.23
N GLN A 550 4.90 3.93 -5.62
CA GLN A 550 5.93 3.18 -6.33
C GLN A 550 5.48 1.73 -6.55
N LEU A 551 4.91 1.44 -7.72
CA LEU A 551 4.83 0.07 -8.20
C LEU A 551 6.03 -0.24 -9.10
N ILE A 552 6.68 -1.36 -8.84
CA ILE A 552 7.67 -1.93 -9.76
C ILE A 552 6.89 -2.50 -10.94
N LEU A 553 6.67 -1.69 -11.96
CA LEU A 553 6.15 -2.17 -13.24
C LEU A 553 7.25 -3.00 -13.91
N THR A 554 7.07 -4.32 -13.94
CA THR A 554 7.89 -5.18 -14.79
C THR A 554 7.73 -4.75 -16.24
N GLN A 555 8.80 -4.72 -17.02
CA GLN A 555 8.66 -4.46 -18.46
C GLN A 555 7.65 -5.45 -19.06
N PRO A 556 6.71 -4.97 -19.89
CA PRO A 556 5.79 -5.87 -20.57
C PRO A 556 6.60 -6.85 -21.43
N PRO A 557 6.10 -8.08 -21.62
CA PRO A 557 6.76 -9.03 -22.52
C PRO A 557 6.88 -8.42 -23.92
N GLU A 558 8.03 -8.65 -24.56
CA GLU A 558 8.28 -8.16 -25.90
C GLU A 558 7.31 -8.83 -26.89
N ARG A 559 6.63 -8.01 -27.70
CA ARG A 559 5.65 -8.47 -28.69
C ARG A 559 6.28 -8.40 -30.07
N ASP A 560 6.21 -9.49 -30.83
CA ASP A 560 6.69 -9.57 -32.22
C ASP A 560 5.62 -8.99 -33.16
N ILE A 561 5.57 -7.65 -33.23
CA ILE A 561 4.61 -6.90 -34.03
C ILE A 561 5.28 -6.37 -35.31
N ALA A 562 4.62 -6.60 -36.45
CA ALA A 562 5.06 -6.10 -37.74
C ALA A 562 3.87 -5.57 -38.57
N ALA A 563 4.15 -4.70 -39.54
CA ALA A 563 3.14 -4.31 -40.53
C ALA A 563 2.59 -5.55 -41.28
N SER A 564 1.31 -5.51 -41.59
CA SER A 564 0.59 -6.58 -42.27
C SER A 564 -0.13 -6.04 -43.50
N THR A 565 -0.13 -6.80 -44.59
CA THR A 565 -0.99 -6.55 -45.76
C THR A 565 -2.34 -7.27 -45.65
N ARG A 566 -2.51 -8.14 -44.66
CA ARG A 566 -3.75 -8.88 -44.40
C ARG A 566 -4.71 -8.06 -43.55
N THR A 567 -5.99 -8.05 -43.92
CA THR A 567 -7.05 -7.42 -43.15
C THR A 567 -7.53 -8.35 -42.03
N CYS A 568 -7.94 -7.77 -40.90
CA CYS A 568 -8.52 -8.54 -39.80
C CYS A 568 -9.91 -9.05 -40.18
N GLU A 569 -10.27 -10.29 -39.86
CA GLU A 569 -11.62 -10.81 -40.11
C GLU A 569 -12.65 -10.41 -39.04
N ASN A 570 -12.19 -9.95 -37.87
CA ASN A 570 -13.08 -9.48 -36.82
C ASN A 570 -13.70 -8.14 -37.23
N ALA A 571 -14.98 -8.15 -37.63
CA ALA A 571 -15.71 -6.97 -38.07
C ALA A 571 -15.78 -5.85 -37.00
N ASN A 572 -15.63 -6.18 -35.72
CA ASN A 572 -15.58 -5.21 -34.62
C ASN A 572 -14.15 -4.79 -34.26
N CYS A 573 -13.14 -5.16 -35.05
CA CYS A 573 -11.78 -4.68 -34.85
C CYS A 573 -11.70 -3.20 -35.24
N VAL A 574 -11.00 -2.40 -34.42
CA VAL A 574 -10.83 -0.95 -34.64
C VAL A 574 -10.29 -0.60 -36.03
N THR A 575 -9.53 -1.51 -36.66
CA THR A 575 -8.98 -1.32 -38.01
C THR A 575 -10.03 -1.25 -39.13
N HIS A 576 -11.26 -1.71 -38.89
CA HIS A 576 -12.37 -1.57 -39.85
C HIS A 576 -13.12 -0.25 -39.72
N HIS A 577 -12.92 0.44 -38.60
CA HIS A 577 -13.64 1.66 -38.27
C HIS A 577 -12.76 2.90 -38.38
N GLU A 578 -11.46 2.76 -38.14
CA GLU A 578 -10.48 3.83 -38.24
C GLU A 578 -9.56 3.62 -39.45
N THR A 579 -9.88 4.28 -40.56
CA THR A 579 -9.25 4.05 -41.87
C THR A 579 -7.80 4.51 -41.96
N TYR A 580 -7.33 5.34 -41.03
CA TYR A 580 -5.94 5.76 -40.95
C TYR A 580 -5.01 4.71 -40.32
N LEU A 581 -5.57 3.67 -39.67
CA LEU A 581 -4.78 2.63 -39.03
C LEU A 581 -4.18 1.70 -40.07
N THR A 582 -2.88 1.41 -39.92
CA THR A 582 -2.23 0.37 -40.70
C THR A 582 -2.47 -0.99 -40.03
N PRO A 583 -2.88 -2.03 -40.78
CA PRO A 583 -2.98 -3.38 -40.22
C PRO A 583 -1.63 -3.85 -39.68
N GLU A 584 -1.64 -4.30 -38.43
CA GLU A 584 -0.47 -4.86 -37.75
C GLU A 584 -0.73 -6.33 -37.42
N ARG A 585 0.28 -7.16 -37.61
CA ARG A 585 0.28 -8.56 -37.18
C ARG A 585 1.18 -8.76 -35.97
N GLU A 586 0.72 -9.57 -35.05
CA GLU A 586 1.51 -10.15 -33.97
C GLU A 586 1.80 -11.61 -34.30
N THR A 587 3.03 -12.05 -34.03
CA THR A 587 3.46 -13.43 -34.27
C THR A 587 3.60 -14.17 -32.95
N PHE A 588 2.84 -15.25 -32.81
CA PHE A 588 2.99 -16.18 -31.69
C PHE A 588 3.93 -17.34 -32.05
N LYS A 589 4.89 -17.63 -31.18
CA LYS A 589 5.91 -18.68 -31.33
C LYS A 589 5.55 -19.86 -30.42
N GLY A 590 4.81 -20.83 -30.95
CA GLY A 590 4.55 -22.14 -30.33
C GLY A 590 4.93 -23.29 -31.27
N ASN A 591 4.33 -24.47 -31.09
CA ASN A 591 4.48 -25.60 -32.02
C ASN A 591 4.01 -25.26 -33.45
N VAL A 592 3.06 -24.32 -33.58
CA VAL A 592 2.60 -23.73 -34.84
C VAL A 592 2.81 -22.22 -34.78
N LYS A 593 3.34 -21.64 -35.86
CA LYS A 593 3.49 -20.19 -35.98
C LYS A 593 2.13 -19.57 -36.33
N LEU A 594 1.57 -18.80 -35.41
CA LEU A 594 0.28 -18.13 -35.59
C LEU A 594 0.46 -16.64 -35.83
N HIS A 595 -0.35 -16.09 -36.75
CA HIS A 595 -0.39 -14.67 -37.05
C HIS A 595 -1.76 -14.11 -36.65
N ALA A 596 -1.73 -13.17 -35.71
CA ALA A 596 -2.93 -12.52 -35.18
C ALA A 596 -2.89 -11.02 -35.46
N CYS A 597 -4.05 -10.38 -35.46
CA CYS A 597 -4.16 -8.93 -35.51
C CYS A 597 -3.62 -8.33 -34.20
N ALA A 598 -2.65 -7.42 -34.27
CA ALA A 598 -2.03 -6.84 -33.07
C ALA A 598 -2.98 -5.96 -32.23
N TYR A 599 -4.14 -5.59 -32.79
CA TYR A 599 -5.17 -4.78 -32.14
C TYR A 599 -6.20 -5.60 -31.36
N CYS A 600 -6.70 -6.70 -31.93
CA CYS A 600 -7.81 -7.46 -31.36
C CYS A 600 -7.51 -8.95 -31.10
N GLY A 601 -6.30 -9.41 -31.43
CA GLY A 601 -5.90 -10.82 -31.29
C GLY A 601 -6.48 -11.77 -32.34
N ASN A 602 -7.47 -11.38 -33.14
CA ASN A 602 -8.08 -12.30 -34.09
C ASN A 602 -7.09 -12.80 -35.15
N LEU A 603 -7.18 -14.06 -35.56
CA LEU A 603 -6.29 -14.63 -36.57
C LEU A 603 -6.39 -13.89 -37.91
N LEU A 604 -5.25 -13.72 -38.57
CA LEU A 604 -5.15 -13.10 -39.88
C LEU A 604 -5.09 -14.20 -40.95
N SER A 605 -6.12 -14.27 -41.79
CA SER A 605 -6.25 -15.18 -42.94
C SER A 605 -5.09 -15.07 -43.92
#